data_AF-A0A8J6IYM5-F1
#
_entry.id   AF-A0A8J6IYM5-F1
#
_cell.length_a   1.000
_cell.length_b   1.000
_cell.length_c   1.000
_cell.angle_alpha   90.00
_cell.angle_beta   90.00
_cell.angle_gamma   90.00
#
_symmetry.space_group_name_H-M   'P 1'
#
loop_
_entity.id
_entity.type
_entity.pdbx_description
1 polymer ?
#
loop_
_entity_poly.entity_id
_entity_poly.type
_entity_poly.pdbx_seq_one_letter_code
_entity_poly.pdbx_strand_id
1 'polypeptide(L)'
;MSSNNLTFWLKHLSLAVVLIAVTIVVLMFVDFSEITSSSGSSGSRDPAQNMSRVYAQHRMSSISPIKEERGDFVLDVNIPDEDLNERLVQMESLQKPVSGRWVGENKMRTFKAGSTLRESITDFAQREGMQVIWELDQDFIIKNHFQMENTIVGSLRKIGGAVDANFGGIVETYFCPKQRTLVVTDKQSEYLQNNCARARD
;
A
#
# COMPACT_ATOMS: atom_id res chain seq x y z
N MET A 1 26.98 23.57 63.16
CA MET A 1 26.12 22.99 62.11
C MET A 1 27.00 22.23 61.13
N SER A 2 27.27 20.94 61.35
CA SER A 2 27.99 20.11 60.36
C SER A 2 27.80 18.62 60.68
N SER A 3 26.76 18.00 60.14
CA SER A 3 26.59 16.54 60.17
C SER A 3 25.56 16.03 59.14
N ASN A 4 25.64 16.44 57.87
CA ASN A 4 24.68 15.99 56.84
C ASN A 4 25.27 15.32 55.58
N ASN A 5 26.60 15.28 55.38
CA ASN A 5 27.19 14.60 54.22
C ASN A 5 27.58 13.14 54.48
N LEU A 6 28.06 12.82 55.69
CA LEU A 6 28.54 11.48 56.01
C LEU A 6 27.39 10.47 56.12
N THR A 7 26.27 10.89 56.72
CA THR A 7 25.06 10.07 56.92
C THR A 7 24.32 9.82 55.61
N PHE A 8 24.39 10.76 54.67
CA PHE A 8 23.87 10.60 53.31
C PHE A 8 24.66 9.52 52.55
N TRP A 9 25.98 9.65 52.49
CA TRP A 9 26.83 8.65 51.81
C TRP A 9 26.78 7.28 52.46
N LEU A 10 26.70 7.18 53.80
CA LEU A 10 26.58 5.89 54.49
C LEU A 10 25.28 5.14 54.13
N LYS A 11 24.16 5.85 54.00
CA LYS A 11 22.87 5.26 53.62
C LYS A 11 22.85 4.81 52.16
N HIS A 12 23.48 5.57 51.27
CA HIS A 12 23.54 5.21 49.85
C HIS A 12 24.54 4.07 49.59
N LEU A 13 25.67 4.05 50.29
CA LEU A 13 26.64 2.96 50.22
C LEU A 13 26.03 1.66 50.77
N SER A 14 25.27 1.72 51.87
CA SER A 14 24.62 0.52 52.41
C SER A 14 23.57 -0.06 51.45
N LEU A 15 22.79 0.79 50.78
CA LEU A 15 21.80 0.35 49.79
C LEU A 15 22.47 -0.31 48.57
N ALA A 16 23.61 0.22 48.11
CA ALA A 16 24.37 -0.40 47.02
C ALA A 16 24.90 -1.78 47.40
N VAL A 17 25.44 -1.95 48.62
CA VAL A 17 25.92 -3.23 49.13
C VAL A 17 24.78 -4.24 49.25
N VAL A 18 23.59 -3.82 49.68
CA VAL A 18 22.40 -4.68 49.75
C VAL A 18 21.97 -5.15 48.35
N LEU A 19 21.95 -4.27 47.35
CA LEU A 19 21.61 -4.64 45.98
C LEU A 19 22.59 -5.67 45.39
N ILE A 20 23.89 -5.50 45.66
CA ILE A 20 24.93 -6.44 45.23
C ILE A 20 24.77 -7.80 45.94
N ALA A 21 24.50 -7.79 47.25
CA ALA A 21 24.26 -9.02 48.00
C ALA A 21 23.03 -9.78 47.48
N VAL A 22 21.93 -9.08 47.17
CA VAL A 22 20.73 -9.68 46.59
C VAL A 22 21.03 -10.28 45.22
N THR A 23 21.81 -9.60 44.36
CA THR A 23 22.19 -10.15 43.05
C THR A 23 23.04 -11.41 43.19
N ILE A 24 24.00 -11.43 44.12
CA ILE A 24 24.82 -12.64 44.39
C ILE A 24 23.96 -13.80 44.88
N VAL A 25 23.02 -13.53 45.80
CA VAL A 25 22.10 -14.55 46.31
C VAL A 25 21.22 -15.10 45.18
N VAL A 26 20.66 -14.23 44.33
CA VAL A 26 19.91 -14.66 43.15
C VAL A 26 20.77 -15.54 42.24
N LEU A 27 22.02 -15.16 41.97
CA LEU A 27 22.94 -15.96 41.15
C LEU A 27 23.30 -17.32 41.76
N MET A 28 23.27 -17.46 43.10
CA MET A 28 23.48 -18.76 43.76
C MET A 28 22.23 -19.65 43.75
N PHE A 29 21.03 -19.07 43.72
CA PHE A 29 19.75 -19.79 43.66
C PHE A 29 19.26 -20.05 42.23
N VAL A 30 19.78 -19.32 41.24
CA VAL A 30 19.57 -19.63 39.82
C VAL A 30 20.51 -20.78 39.47
N ASP A 31 19.96 -21.98 39.33
CA ASP A 31 20.64 -23.10 38.70
C ASP A 31 21.10 -22.67 37.29
N PHE A 32 22.38 -22.32 37.16
CA PHE A 32 23.01 -21.92 35.89
C PHE A 32 23.14 -23.07 34.87
N SER A 33 22.57 -24.22 35.20
CA SER A 33 22.57 -25.46 34.42
C SER A 33 21.76 -25.37 33.11
N GLU A 34 20.95 -24.33 32.91
CA GLU A 34 20.24 -24.07 31.64
C GLU A 34 20.81 -22.91 30.80
N ILE A 35 21.84 -22.20 31.25
CA ILE A 35 22.47 -21.12 30.46
C ILE A 35 23.67 -21.66 29.65
N THR A 36 24.09 -22.90 29.89
CA THR A 36 25.15 -23.59 29.14
C THR A 36 24.76 -24.97 28.63
N SER A 37 23.53 -25.12 28.14
CA SER A 37 23.16 -26.24 27.27
C SER A 37 23.10 -25.81 25.79
N SER A 38 24.15 -25.12 25.31
CA SER A 38 24.52 -25.27 23.90
C SER A 38 25.46 -26.46 23.80
N SER A 39 24.89 -27.61 23.49
CA SER A 39 25.61 -28.79 23.04
C SER A 39 26.68 -28.38 22.01
N GLY A 40 27.93 -28.71 22.31
CA GLY A 40 29.01 -28.66 21.35
C GLY A 40 28.72 -29.66 20.24
N SER A 41 28.36 -29.15 19.06
CA SER A 41 28.82 -29.76 17.82
C SER A 41 29.95 -28.89 17.30
N SER A 42 31.12 -29.49 17.16
CA SER A 42 32.29 -28.90 16.51
C SER A 42 31.98 -28.70 15.03
N GLY A 43 31.51 -27.51 14.69
CA GLY A 43 31.39 -27.04 13.32
C GLY A 43 31.54 -25.54 13.35
N SER A 44 32.50 -24.99 12.60
CA SER A 44 32.69 -23.55 12.44
C SER A 44 31.33 -22.90 12.20
N ARG A 45 30.88 -22.06 13.14
CA ARG A 45 29.67 -21.26 12.98
C ARG A 45 29.98 -20.16 11.97
N ASP A 46 29.98 -20.54 10.70
CA ASP A 46 30.19 -19.68 9.56
C ASP A 46 28.93 -18.80 9.40
N PRO A 47 29.05 -17.47 9.47
CA PRO A 47 27.94 -16.55 9.19
C PRO A 47 27.23 -16.86 7.86
N ALA A 48 27.95 -17.39 6.87
CA ALA A 48 27.38 -17.79 5.58
C ALA A 48 26.39 -18.95 5.71
N GLN A 49 26.61 -19.90 6.63
CA GLN A 49 25.65 -21.00 6.86
C GLN A 49 24.36 -20.50 7.52
N ASN A 50 24.45 -19.55 8.45
CA ASN A 50 23.26 -19.00 9.09
C ASN A 50 22.43 -18.19 8.09
N MET A 51 23.07 -17.35 7.28
CA MET A 51 22.40 -16.63 6.19
C MET A 51 21.81 -17.60 5.16
N SER A 52 22.55 -18.64 4.76
CA SER A 52 22.05 -19.66 3.83
C SER A 52 20.83 -20.39 4.38
N ARG A 53 20.74 -20.64 5.70
CA ARG A 53 19.56 -21.22 6.34
C ARG A 53 18.36 -20.27 6.31
N VAL A 54 18.55 -18.98 6.55
CA VAL A 54 17.48 -17.98 6.44
C VAL A 54 16.96 -17.89 5.00
N TYR A 55 17.85 -17.83 4.01
CA TYR A 55 17.45 -17.82 2.59
C TYR A 55 16.78 -19.14 2.17
N ALA A 56 17.29 -20.29 2.63
CA ALA A 56 16.69 -21.59 2.34
C ALA A 56 15.31 -21.75 2.99
N GLN A 57 15.12 -21.25 4.21
CA GLN A 57 13.84 -21.24 4.90
C GLN A 57 12.83 -20.33 4.17
N HIS A 58 13.24 -19.13 3.75
CA HIS A 58 12.40 -18.25 2.93
C HIS A 58 12.05 -18.84 1.56
N ARG A 59 12.99 -19.56 0.94
CA ARG A 59 12.74 -20.25 -0.33
C ARG A 59 11.79 -21.43 -0.14
N MET A 60 11.93 -22.20 0.93
CA MET A 60 11.01 -23.31 1.21
C MET A 60 9.61 -22.84 1.60
N SER A 61 9.47 -21.72 2.33
CA SER A 61 8.16 -21.13 2.60
C SER A 61 7.45 -20.60 1.35
N SER A 62 8.19 -20.38 0.25
CA SER A 62 7.66 -19.91 -1.04
C SER A 62 7.43 -21.03 -2.07
N ILE A 63 7.73 -22.29 -1.74
CA ILE A 63 7.56 -23.46 -2.64
C ILE A 63 6.21 -24.19 -2.42
N SER A 64 5.50 -23.91 -1.33
CA SER A 64 4.07 -24.27 -1.25
C SER A 64 3.34 -23.53 -2.38
N PRO A 65 2.45 -24.17 -3.16
CA PRO A 65 1.71 -23.48 -4.21
C PRO A 65 0.94 -22.35 -3.55
N ILE A 66 1.45 -21.14 -3.72
CA ILE A 66 0.77 -19.92 -3.35
C ILE A 66 -0.48 -19.93 -4.24
N LYS A 67 -1.62 -20.38 -3.71
CA LYS A 67 -2.84 -19.66 -4.05
C LYS A 67 -2.51 -18.24 -3.65
N GLU A 68 -2.27 -17.38 -4.62
CA GLU A 68 -2.07 -15.95 -4.37
C GLU A 68 -3.30 -15.49 -3.60
N GLU A 69 -3.23 -15.50 -2.26
CA GLU A 69 -4.10 -14.70 -1.43
C GLU A 69 -3.75 -13.27 -1.82
N ARG A 70 -4.48 -12.79 -2.81
CA ARG A 70 -4.45 -11.42 -3.28
C ARG A 70 -4.53 -10.53 -2.03
N GLY A 71 -3.58 -9.61 -1.87
CA GLY A 71 -3.39 -8.92 -0.59
C GLY A 71 -4.64 -8.19 -0.12
N ASP A 72 -4.80 -8.05 1.21
CA ASP A 72 -5.98 -7.53 1.94
C ASP A 72 -6.57 -6.18 1.47
N PHE A 73 -5.90 -5.49 0.54
CA PHE A 73 -6.27 -4.16 0.05
C PHE A 73 -6.58 -4.13 -1.46
N VAL A 74 -6.77 -5.30 -2.07
CA VAL A 74 -7.15 -5.44 -3.48
C VAL A 74 -8.49 -6.16 -3.55
N LEU A 75 -9.43 -5.58 -4.29
CA LEU A 75 -10.78 -6.10 -4.47
C LEU A 75 -10.97 -6.54 -5.92
N ASP A 76 -11.58 -7.70 -6.12
CA ASP A 76 -12.05 -8.11 -7.45
C ASP A 76 -13.18 -7.19 -7.93
N VAL A 77 -13.06 -6.77 -9.18
CA VAL A 77 -14.09 -6.02 -9.88
C VAL A 77 -14.57 -6.86 -11.06
N ASN A 78 -15.88 -7.11 -11.10
CA ASN A 78 -16.47 -7.71 -12.28
C ASN A 78 -16.49 -6.69 -13.42
N ILE A 79 -15.76 -6.99 -14.48
CA ILE A 79 -15.83 -6.22 -15.73
C ILE A 79 -17.10 -6.67 -16.45
N PRO A 80 -17.94 -5.74 -16.95
CA PRO A 80 -19.11 -6.12 -17.74
C PRO A 80 -18.74 -6.99 -18.94
N ASP A 81 -19.60 -7.94 -19.30
CA ASP A 81 -19.42 -8.79 -20.49
C ASP A 81 -19.50 -8.00 -21.80
N GLU A 82 -20.19 -6.85 -21.77
CA GLU A 82 -20.33 -5.94 -22.90
C GLU A 82 -19.02 -5.18 -23.18
N ASP A 83 -18.64 -5.11 -24.46
CA ASP A 83 -17.40 -4.46 -24.89
C ASP A 83 -17.36 -2.97 -24.51
N LEU A 84 -16.20 -2.52 -24.03
CA LEU A 84 -15.98 -1.13 -23.64
C LEU A 84 -16.35 -0.13 -24.75
N ASN A 85 -16.02 -0.44 -26.00
CA ASN A 85 -16.24 0.48 -27.11
C ASN A 85 -17.73 0.54 -27.45
N GLU A 86 -18.44 -0.58 -27.43
CA GLU A 86 -19.89 -0.62 -27.61
C GLU A 86 -20.61 0.25 -26.57
N ARG A 87 -20.21 0.12 -25.30
CA ARG A 87 -20.73 0.96 -24.19
C ARG A 87 -20.47 2.44 -24.45
N LEU A 88 -19.27 2.81 -24.87
CA LEU A 88 -18.93 4.21 -25.18
C LEU A 88 -19.70 4.77 -26.38
N VAL A 89 -19.95 3.95 -27.41
CA VAL A 89 -20.75 4.36 -28.58
C VAL A 89 -22.20 4.60 -28.19
N GLN A 90 -22.78 3.73 -27.37
CA GLN A 90 -24.16 3.90 -26.87
C GLN A 90 -24.32 5.21 -26.07
N MET A 91 -23.30 5.58 -25.28
CA MET A 91 -23.31 6.80 -24.47
C MET A 91 -23.19 8.10 -25.30
N GLU A 92 -22.67 8.06 -26.53
CA GLU A 92 -22.42 9.25 -27.36
C GLU A 92 -23.71 10.03 -27.67
N SER A 93 -24.83 9.33 -27.84
CA SER A 93 -26.12 9.94 -28.17
C SER A 93 -26.86 10.55 -26.97
N LEU A 94 -26.45 10.21 -25.75
CA LEU A 94 -27.21 10.50 -24.54
C LEU A 94 -26.86 11.85 -23.90
N GLN A 95 -25.70 12.44 -24.23
CA GLN A 95 -25.17 13.58 -23.51
C GLN A 95 -24.64 14.67 -24.44
N LYS A 96 -24.77 15.93 -24.01
CA LYS A 96 -24.13 17.06 -24.71
C LYS A 96 -22.61 16.97 -24.51
N PRO A 97 -21.81 16.90 -25.58
CA PRO A 97 -20.36 16.83 -25.47
C PRO A 97 -19.77 18.00 -24.68
N VAL A 98 -18.65 17.74 -24.02
CA VAL A 98 -17.79 18.78 -23.43
C VAL A 98 -16.67 19.17 -24.40
N SER A 99 -16.02 20.29 -24.13
CA SER A 99 -14.81 20.69 -24.86
C SER A 99 -13.75 19.58 -24.79
N GLY A 100 -13.13 19.26 -25.93
CA GLY A 100 -11.99 18.32 -25.98
C GLY A 100 -10.76 18.76 -25.18
N ARG A 101 -10.74 20.02 -24.72
CA ARG A 101 -9.69 20.56 -23.84
C ARG A 101 -10.08 20.57 -22.36
N TRP A 102 -11.26 20.06 -22.03
CA TRP A 102 -11.71 20.01 -20.64
C TRP A 102 -10.84 19.01 -19.86
N VAL A 103 -10.41 19.41 -18.66
CA VAL A 103 -9.62 18.58 -17.74
C VAL A 103 -10.22 18.51 -16.34
N GLY A 104 -11.27 19.30 -16.11
CA GLY A 104 -11.86 19.56 -14.80
C GLY A 104 -11.17 20.67 -14.02
N GLU A 105 -11.69 20.93 -12.83
CA GLU A 105 -11.19 21.98 -11.95
C GLU A 105 -9.92 21.55 -11.21
N ASN A 106 -8.95 22.46 -11.08
CA ASN A 106 -7.83 22.25 -10.18
C ASN A 106 -8.30 22.50 -8.74
N LYS A 107 -8.27 21.45 -7.91
CA LYS A 107 -8.66 21.51 -6.50
C LYS A 107 -8.04 20.37 -5.69
N MET A 108 -8.02 20.57 -4.38
CA MET A 108 -7.61 19.56 -3.41
C MET A 108 -8.68 18.47 -3.29
N ARG A 109 -8.34 17.23 -3.66
CA ARG A 109 -9.20 16.04 -3.55
C ARG A 109 -8.71 15.15 -2.43
N THR A 110 -9.64 14.73 -1.57
CA THR A 110 -9.33 13.97 -0.36
C THR A 110 -9.76 12.51 -0.48
N PHE A 111 -8.78 11.62 -0.49
CA PHE A 111 -8.96 10.17 -0.58
C PHE A 111 -8.99 9.59 0.84
N LYS A 112 -10.13 9.03 1.23
CA LYS A 112 -10.37 8.57 2.60
C LYS A 112 -9.83 7.16 2.80
N ALA A 113 -9.30 6.87 3.98
CA ALA A 113 -8.96 5.51 4.34
C ALA A 113 -10.22 4.62 4.35
N GLY A 114 -10.10 3.40 3.86
CA GLY A 114 -11.19 2.42 3.80
C GLY A 114 -12.10 2.51 2.56
N SER A 115 -12.15 3.65 1.86
CA SER A 115 -12.78 3.72 0.52
C SER A 115 -11.86 3.15 -0.56
N THR A 116 -12.40 2.92 -1.75
CA THR A 116 -11.59 2.49 -2.90
C THR A 116 -11.16 3.64 -3.79
N LEU A 117 -10.14 3.40 -4.63
CA LEU A 117 -9.70 4.37 -5.65
C LEU A 117 -10.80 4.63 -6.68
N ARG A 118 -11.46 3.57 -7.16
CA ARG A 118 -12.59 3.68 -8.10
C ARG A 118 -13.75 4.49 -7.52
N GLU A 119 -14.14 4.22 -6.28
CA GLU A 119 -15.22 4.93 -5.58
C GLU A 119 -14.88 6.43 -5.48
N SER A 120 -13.70 6.74 -4.95
CA SER A 120 -13.26 8.12 -4.76
C SER A 120 -13.23 8.92 -6.07
N ILE A 121 -12.64 8.36 -7.14
CA ILE A 121 -12.59 9.02 -8.45
C ILE A 121 -13.99 9.19 -9.02
N THR A 122 -14.85 8.17 -8.92
CA THR A 122 -16.23 8.23 -9.41
C THR A 122 -16.97 9.40 -8.76
N ASP A 123 -16.87 9.53 -7.43
CA ASP A 123 -17.47 10.63 -6.68
C ASP A 123 -16.91 12.01 -7.07
N PHE A 124 -15.61 12.11 -7.36
CA PHE A 124 -15.02 13.36 -7.82
C PHE A 124 -15.47 13.73 -9.24
N ALA A 125 -15.51 12.76 -10.15
CA ALA A 125 -15.92 12.95 -11.54
C ALA A 125 -17.40 13.32 -11.64
N GLN A 126 -18.28 12.64 -10.89
CA GLN A 126 -19.72 12.91 -10.87
C GLN A 126 -20.03 14.35 -10.42
N ARG A 127 -19.30 14.86 -9.42
CA ARG A 127 -19.42 16.25 -8.97
C ARG A 127 -19.02 17.28 -10.03
N GLU A 128 -18.24 16.88 -11.03
CA GLU A 128 -17.86 17.71 -12.19
C GLU A 128 -18.69 17.38 -13.45
N GLY A 129 -19.78 16.61 -13.29
CA GLY A 129 -20.68 16.24 -14.37
C GLY A 129 -20.06 15.25 -15.36
N MET A 130 -19.22 14.34 -14.85
CA MET A 130 -18.53 13.30 -15.61
C MET A 130 -18.81 11.92 -15.03
N GLN A 131 -18.64 10.90 -15.86
CA GLN A 131 -18.71 9.50 -15.45
C GLN A 131 -17.33 8.86 -15.46
N VAL A 132 -17.18 7.74 -14.75
CA VAL A 132 -15.97 6.92 -14.76
C VAL A 132 -16.34 5.51 -15.23
N ILE A 133 -15.63 5.02 -16.23
CA ILE A 133 -15.59 3.60 -16.57
C ILE A 133 -14.27 3.05 -16.04
N TRP A 134 -14.39 2.17 -15.06
CA TRP A 134 -13.28 1.41 -14.50
C TRP A 134 -13.22 0.05 -15.17
N GLU A 135 -12.44 -0.05 -16.23
CA GLU A 135 -12.28 -1.25 -17.05
C GLU A 135 -11.02 -2.02 -16.63
N LEU A 136 -10.95 -2.33 -15.33
CA LEU A 136 -9.91 -3.13 -14.70
C LEU A 136 -10.58 -4.18 -13.80
N ASP A 137 -9.98 -5.35 -13.69
CA ASP A 137 -10.49 -6.47 -12.88
C ASP A 137 -10.18 -6.32 -11.38
N GLN A 138 -9.46 -5.26 -11.01
CA GLN A 138 -9.08 -4.97 -9.63
C GLN A 138 -9.38 -3.52 -9.26
N ASP A 139 -9.69 -3.30 -7.99
CA ASP A 139 -9.80 -2.00 -7.33
C ASP A 139 -9.03 -2.06 -6.00
N PHE A 140 -8.65 -0.90 -5.47
CA PHE A 140 -7.70 -0.83 -4.37
C PHE A 140 -8.26 -0.03 -3.21
N ILE A 141 -8.19 -0.63 -2.02
CA ILE A 141 -8.58 0.02 -0.77
C ILE A 141 -7.48 0.99 -0.34
N ILE A 142 -7.87 2.23 -0.06
CA ILE A 142 -6.97 3.26 0.43
C ILE A 142 -6.58 2.94 1.87
N LYS A 143 -5.30 2.62 2.11
CA LYS A 143 -4.79 2.30 3.45
C LYS A 143 -4.79 3.51 4.37
N ASN A 144 -4.20 4.60 3.88
CA ASN A 144 -4.00 5.82 4.64
C ASN A 144 -4.64 6.98 3.89
N HIS A 145 -5.28 7.86 4.64
CA HIS A 145 -5.84 9.08 4.10
C HIS A 145 -4.78 9.93 3.40
N PHE A 146 -5.09 10.44 2.21
CA PHE A 146 -4.21 11.35 1.49
C PHE A 146 -5.00 12.40 0.71
N GLN A 147 -4.32 13.48 0.36
CA GLN A 147 -4.88 14.56 -0.45
C GLN A 147 -4.05 14.75 -1.71
N MET A 148 -4.70 15.16 -2.78
CA MET A 148 -4.07 15.44 -4.06
C MET A 148 -4.66 16.70 -4.66
N GLU A 149 -3.80 17.69 -4.88
CA GLU A 149 -4.12 18.89 -5.64
C GLU A 149 -3.81 18.63 -7.12
N ASN A 150 -4.87 18.54 -7.94
CA ASN A 150 -4.75 18.38 -9.39
C ASN A 150 -6.08 18.74 -10.07
N THR A 151 -6.16 18.60 -11.40
CA THR A 151 -7.42 18.44 -12.14
C THR A 151 -7.94 17.00 -12.00
N ILE A 152 -9.21 16.72 -12.33
CA ILE A 152 -9.73 15.33 -12.21
C ILE A 152 -9.07 14.39 -13.22
N VAL A 153 -8.80 14.88 -14.44
CA VAL A 153 -8.04 14.14 -15.45
C VAL A 153 -6.61 13.86 -14.97
N GLY A 154 -5.95 14.86 -14.37
CA GLY A 154 -4.61 14.69 -13.79
C GLY A 154 -4.59 13.75 -12.58
N SER A 155 -5.60 13.81 -11.71
CA SER A 155 -5.77 12.87 -10.60
C SER A 155 -5.93 11.44 -11.11
N LEU A 156 -6.74 11.24 -12.15
CA LEU A 156 -6.95 9.92 -12.75
C LEU A 156 -5.66 9.34 -13.32
N ARG A 157 -4.86 10.15 -14.02
CA ARG A 157 -3.55 9.74 -14.56
C ARG A 157 -2.60 9.28 -13.47
N LYS A 158 -2.48 10.05 -12.37
CA LYS A 158 -1.63 9.68 -11.24
C LYS A 158 -2.06 8.37 -10.59
N ILE A 159 -3.37 8.15 -10.47
CA ILE A 159 -3.93 6.92 -9.92
C ILE A 159 -3.66 5.73 -10.86
N GLY A 160 -3.95 5.87 -12.15
CA GLY A 160 -3.68 4.82 -13.15
C GLY A 160 -2.22 4.39 -13.14
N GLY A 161 -1.29 5.35 -13.16
CA GLY A 161 0.15 5.05 -13.08
C GLY A 161 0.60 4.45 -11.75
N ALA A 162 -0.11 4.71 -10.65
CA ALA A 162 0.22 4.15 -9.34
C ALA A 162 -0.23 2.69 -9.19
N VAL A 163 -1.27 2.28 -9.91
CA VAL A 163 -1.80 0.90 -9.88
C VAL A 163 -1.31 0.05 -11.06
N ASP A 164 -0.61 0.65 -12.02
CA ASP A 164 -0.12 0.01 -13.25
C ASP A 164 0.59 -1.33 -13.01
N ALA A 165 1.49 -1.35 -12.02
CA ALA A 165 2.29 -2.53 -11.67
C ALA A 165 1.48 -3.74 -11.17
N ASN A 166 0.19 -3.57 -10.88
CA ASN A 166 -0.71 -4.64 -10.46
C ASN A 166 -1.35 -5.39 -11.65
N PHE A 167 -1.17 -4.90 -12.87
CA PHE A 167 -1.75 -5.47 -14.08
C PHE A 167 -0.67 -6.00 -15.02
N GLY A 168 -1.03 -6.97 -15.87
CA GLY A 168 -0.11 -7.53 -16.87
C GLY A 168 0.17 -6.60 -18.05
N GLY A 169 -0.59 -5.52 -18.19
CA GLY A 169 -0.47 -4.49 -19.23
C GLY A 169 -0.22 -3.10 -18.65
N ILE A 170 -0.23 -2.10 -19.52
CA ILE A 170 -0.11 -0.68 -19.11
C ILE A 170 -1.51 -0.13 -18.85
N VAL A 171 -1.78 0.29 -17.62
CA VAL A 171 -2.98 1.01 -17.23
C VAL A 171 -2.93 2.42 -17.81
N GLU A 172 -3.78 2.62 -18.81
CA GLU A 172 -3.97 3.88 -19.47
C GLU A 172 -5.27 4.55 -19.03
N THR A 173 -5.26 5.88 -19.11
CA THR A 173 -6.40 6.70 -18.70
C THR A 173 -6.77 7.67 -19.80
N TYR A 174 -8.06 7.79 -20.06
CA TYR A 174 -8.61 8.55 -21.19
C TYR A 174 -9.76 9.44 -20.72
N PHE A 175 -9.88 10.59 -21.37
CA PHE A 175 -11.03 11.49 -21.30
C PHE A 175 -11.75 11.48 -22.65
N CYS A 176 -12.99 11.01 -22.64
CA CYS A 176 -13.84 10.89 -23.81
C CYS A 176 -14.88 12.03 -23.80
N PRO A 177 -14.64 13.12 -24.55
CA PRO A 177 -15.43 14.36 -24.44
C PRO A 177 -16.88 14.20 -24.91
N LYS A 178 -17.13 13.33 -25.89
CA LYS A 178 -18.47 13.11 -26.42
C LYS A 178 -19.38 12.39 -25.42
N GLN A 179 -18.82 11.42 -24.69
CA GLN A 179 -19.51 10.61 -23.68
C GLN A 179 -19.47 11.23 -22.28
N ARG A 180 -18.79 12.37 -22.09
CA ARG A 180 -18.48 12.95 -20.76
C ARG A 180 -17.97 11.89 -19.78
N THR A 181 -17.05 11.06 -20.25
CA THR A 181 -16.60 9.87 -19.53
C THR A 181 -15.09 9.85 -19.40
N LEU A 182 -14.62 9.45 -18.22
CA LEU A 182 -13.25 9.13 -17.92
C LEU A 182 -13.10 7.60 -17.94
N VAL A 183 -12.11 7.08 -18.65
CA VAL A 183 -11.88 5.64 -18.80
C VAL A 183 -10.54 5.28 -18.18
N VAL A 184 -10.51 4.20 -17.41
CA VAL A 184 -9.29 3.56 -16.89
C VAL A 184 -9.29 2.14 -17.44
N THR A 185 -8.22 1.73 -18.13
CA THR A 185 -8.15 0.38 -18.73
C THR A 185 -6.71 -0.06 -18.93
N ASP A 186 -6.45 -1.36 -18.87
CA ASP A 186 -5.18 -2.00 -19.25
C ASP A 186 -5.19 -2.53 -20.70
N LYS A 187 -6.30 -2.33 -21.43
CA LYS A 187 -6.50 -2.77 -22.81
C LYS A 187 -6.29 -1.64 -23.81
N GLN A 188 -5.65 -1.97 -24.93
CA GLN A 188 -5.53 -1.05 -26.08
C GLN A 188 -6.83 -1.05 -26.89
N SER A 189 -7.30 0.13 -27.29
CA SER A 189 -8.46 0.30 -28.16
C SER A 189 -8.24 1.41 -29.18
N GLU A 190 -8.45 1.10 -30.45
CA GLU A 190 -8.42 2.09 -31.54
C GLU A 190 -9.51 3.15 -31.36
N TYR A 191 -10.68 2.77 -30.84
CA TYR A 191 -11.76 3.71 -30.56
C TYR A 191 -11.33 4.77 -29.54
N LEU A 192 -10.67 4.34 -28.44
CA LEU A 192 -10.16 5.26 -27.42
C LEU A 192 -9.11 6.21 -27.99
N GLN A 193 -8.22 5.70 -28.84
CA GLN A 193 -7.16 6.51 -29.46
C GLN A 193 -7.73 7.59 -30.41
N ASN A 194 -8.81 7.26 -31.13
CA ASN A 194 -9.40 8.16 -32.13
C ASN A 194 -10.46 9.12 -31.57
N ASN A 195 -11.16 8.75 -30.48
CA ASN A 195 -12.29 9.51 -29.96
C ASN A 195 -12.05 10.13 -28.58
N CYS A 196 -10.98 9.73 -27.89
CA CYS A 196 -10.68 10.20 -26.54
C CYS A 196 -9.29 10.84 -26.47
N ALA A 197 -9.12 11.76 -25.53
CA ALA A 197 -7.82 12.33 -25.20
C ALA A 197 -7.19 11.51 -24.07
N ARG A 198 -5.98 10.99 -24.27
CA ARG A 198 -5.21 10.39 -23.18
C ARG A 198 -5.00 11.42 -22.07
N ALA A 199 -5.22 11.03 -20.82
CA ALA A 199 -5.00 11.92 -19.69
C ALA A 199 -3.52 12.35 -19.64
N ARG A 200 -3.28 13.65 -19.41
CA ARG A 200 -1.96 14.27 -19.30
C ARG A 200 -1.95 15.21 -18.10
N ASP A 201 -0.75 15.52 -17.63
CA ASP A 201 -0.49 16.47 -16.54
C ASP A 201 -0.74 17.92 -16.97
#